data_AF-A0A838KPL5-F1
#
_entry.id   AF-A0A838KPL5-F1
#
_cell.length_a   1.000
_cell.length_b   1.000
_cell.length_c   1.000
_cell.angle_alpha   90.00
_cell.angle_beta   90.00
_cell.angle_gamma   90.00
#
_symmetry.space_group_name_H-M   'P 1'
#
loop_
_entity.id
_entity.type
_entity.pdbx_description
1 polymer ?
#
loop_
_entity_poly.entity_id
_entity_poly.type
_entity_poly.pdbx_seq_one_letter_code
_entity_poly.pdbx_strand_id
1 'polypeptide(L)' 'MAVEDFAPEPGRDLGPLIHALRRNGGTLTFAQWVSVPNSMVVNLHLPDDETQTEKCRAAIDEWRRGE' A
#
# COMPACT_ATOMS: atom_id res chain seq x y z
N MET A 1 -4.63 5.18 -14.09
CA MET A 1 -4.51 4.60 -12.74
C MET A 1 -3.59 3.39 -12.81
N ALA A 2 -2.43 3.45 -12.14
CA ALA A 2 -1.48 2.33 -12.08
C ALA A 2 -1.87 1.37 -10.95
N VAL A 3 -1.72 0.07 -11.18
CA VAL A 3 -1.93 -0.98 -10.16
C VAL A 3 -0.59 -1.63 -9.87
N GLU A 4 -0.15 -1.59 -8.61
CA GLU A 4 1.10 -2.20 -8.15
C GLU A 4 0.82 -3.30 -7.10
N ASP A 5 1.53 -4.43 -7.21
CA ASP A 5 1.49 -5.51 -6.23
C ASP A 5 2.31 -5.13 -4.99
N PHE A 6 1.68 -5.19 -3.82
CA PHE A 6 2.33 -4.90 -2.54
C PHE A 6 2.19 -6.07 -1.56
N ALA A 7 3.30 -6.53 -1.01
CA ALA A 7 3.33 -7.63 -0.05
C ALA A 7 3.68 -7.15 1.36
N PRO A 8 2.70 -6.78 2.19
CA PRO A 8 2.96 -6.40 3.57
C PRO A 8 3.27 -7.60 4.46
N GLU A 9 4.03 -7.35 5.52
CA GLU A 9 4.33 -8.34 6.56
C GLU A 9 3.04 -8.81 7.26
N PRO A 10 2.86 -10.12 7.48
CA PRO A 10 1.71 -10.67 8.19
C PRO A 10 1.56 -10.07 9.60
N GLY A 11 0.35 -9.61 9.94
CA GLY A 11 0.03 -9.09 11.27
C GLY A 11 0.45 -7.64 11.52
N ARG A 12 1.10 -6.97 10.56
CA ARG A 12 1.45 -5.56 10.66
C ARG A 12 0.25 -4.67 10.34
N ASP A 13 0.01 -3.65 11.15
CA ASP A 13 -1.13 -2.76 10.97
C ASP A 13 -0.98 -1.93 9.67
N LEU A 14 -1.98 -2.06 8.80
CA LEU A 14 -2.08 -1.29 7.55
C LEU A 14 -2.85 0.02 7.70
N GLY A 15 -3.49 0.27 8.84
CA GLY A 15 -4.28 1.49 9.09
C GLY A 15 -3.53 2.78 8.74
N PRO A 16 -2.28 2.97 9.20
CA PRO A 16 -1.47 4.14 8.85
C PRO A 16 -1.21 4.26 7.35
N LEU A 17 -0.88 3.14 6.68
CA LEU A 17 -0.62 3.11 5.24
C LEU A 17 -1.87 3.47 4.42
N ILE A 18 -3.03 2.88 4.77
CA ILE A 18 -4.31 3.19 4.13
C ILE A 18 -4.65 4.68 4.29
N HIS A 19 -4.40 5.25 5.47
CA HIS A 19 -4.64 6.67 5.72
C HIS A 19 -3.72 7.58 4.88
N ALA A 20 -2.42 7.24 4.79
CA ALA A 20 -1.45 7.99 4.00
C ALA A 20 -1.76 7.93 2.50
N LEU A 21 -2.09 6.74 1.97
CA LEU A 21 -2.50 6.58 0.58
C LEU A 21 -3.75 7.42 0.26
N ARG A 22 -4.77 7.35 1.12
CA ARG A 22 -6.01 8.11 0.92
C ARG A 22 -5.80 9.61 0.90
N ARG A 23 -4.87 10.14 1.71
CA ARG A 23 -4.50 11.57 1.73
C ARG A 23 -3.86 12.02 0.41
N ASN A 24 -3.15 11.13 -0.26
CA ASN A 24 -2.47 11.38 -1.53
C ASN A 24 -3.29 10.92 -2.75
N GLY A 25 -4.57 10.57 -2.57
CA GLY A 25 -5.43 10.14 -3.69
C GLY A 25 -5.20 8.70 -4.17
N GLY A 26 -4.40 7.91 -3.46
CA GLY A 26 -4.28 6.47 -3.66
C GLY A 26 -5.32 5.67 -2.88
N THR A 27 -5.57 4.43 -3.30
CA THR A 27 -6.46 3.49 -2.59
C THR A 27 -5.90 2.08 -2.62
N LEU A 28 -6.30 1.26 -1.65
CA LEU A 28 -5.95 -0.16 -1.55
C LEU A 28 -7.25 -0.96 -1.60
N THR A 29 -7.40 -1.82 -2.60
CA THR A 29 -8.74 -2.36 -2.95
C THR A 29 -8.87 -3.87 -2.74
N PHE A 30 -7.77 -4.61 -2.69
CA PHE A 30 -7.80 -6.05 -2.44
C PHE A 30 -6.67 -6.43 -1.50
N ALA A 31 -7.00 -7.08 -0.39
CA ALA A 31 -6.07 -7.84 0.43
C ALA A 31 -6.51 -9.30 0.36
N GLN A 32 -5.98 -10.06 -0.60
CA GLN A 32 -6.27 -11.49 -0.63
C GLN A 32 -5.42 -12.15 0.45
N TRP A 33 -6.07 -12.69 1.48
CA TRP A 33 -5.44 -13.62 2.42
C TRP A 33 -5.13 -14.90 1.65
N VAL A 34 -3.95 -14.96 1.03
CA VAL A 34 -3.48 -16.21 0.44
C VAL A 34 -3.09 -17.10 1.62
N SER A 35 -3.75 -18.25 1.77
CA SER A 35 -3.51 -19.27 2.81
C SER A 35 -2.13 -19.96 2.68
N VAL A 36 -1.09 -19.20 2.36
CA VAL A 36 0.31 -19.55 2.60
C VAL A 36 0.73 -18.84 3.89
N PRO A 37 1.57 -19.45 4.75
CA PRO A 37 1.75 -19.00 6.13
C PRO A 37 2.26 -17.56 6.32
N ASN A 38 2.65 -16.81 5.29
CA ASN A 38 3.37 -15.55 5.46
C ASN A 38 3.31 -14.57 4.27
N SER A 39 2.31 -14.59 3.39
CA SER A 39 2.33 -13.68 2.22
C SER A 39 0.95 -13.12 1.90
N MET A 40 0.72 -11.90 2.36
CA MET A 40 -0.40 -11.06 1.93
C MET A 40 0.03 -10.35 0.64
N VAL A 41 -0.77 -10.38 -0.42
CA VAL A 41 -0.57 -9.51 -1.60
C VAL A 41 -1.77 -8.58 -1.68
N VAL A 42 -1.51 -7.28 -1.81
CA VAL A 42 -2.51 -6.25 -1.96
C VAL A 42 -2.32 -5.45 -3.23
N ASN A 43 -3.44 -5.05 -3.83
CA ASN A 43 -3.43 -4.16 -4.99
C ASN A 43 -3.45 -2.71 -4.53
N LEU A 44 -2.40 -1.96 -4.89
CA LEU A 44 -2.31 -0.52 -4.70
C LEU A 44 -2.76 0.19 -5.97
N HIS A 45 -3.73 1.09 -5.83
CA HIS A 45 -4.15 1.97 -6.90
C HIS A 45 -3.54 3.33 -6.67
N LEU A 46 -2.61 3.70 -7.54
CA LEU A 46 -1.94 4.99 -7.50
C LEU A 46 -2.67 6.00 -8.40
N PRO A 47 -2.73 7.28 -7.98
CA PRO A 47 -3.31 8.35 -8.78
C PRO A 47 -2.54 8.55 -10.08
N ASP A 48 -3.17 9.15 -11.10
CA ASP A 48 -2.50 9.45 -12.37
C ASP A 48 -1.53 10.64 -12.30
N ASP A 49 -1.62 11.42 -11.22
CA ASP A 49 -0.70 12.52 -10.94
C ASP A 49 0.64 11.98 -10.42
N GLU A 50 1.73 12.35 -11.09
CA GLU A 50 3.09 11.87 -10.79
C GLU A 50 3.56 12.33 -9.40
N THR A 51 3.25 13.56 -9.00
CA THR A 51 3.62 14.09 -7.68
C THR A 51 2.89 13.36 -6.56
N GLN A 52 1.61 13.03 -6.76
CA GLN A 52 0.83 12.27 -5.80
C GLN A 52 1.25 10.80 -5.75
N THR A 53 1.63 10.23 -6.90
CA THR A 53 2.22 8.89 -7.00
C THR A 53 3.51 8.78 -6.19
N GLU A 54 4.41 9.75 -6.30
CA GLU A 54 5.64 9.80 -5.50
C GLU A 54 5.36 9.85 -4.00
N LYS A 55 4.36 10.63 -3.57
CA LYS A 55 3.95 10.68 -2.16
C LYS A 55 3.37 9.36 -1.66
N CYS A 56 2.59 8.67 -2.48
CA CYS A 56 2.10 7.32 -2.17
C CYS A 56 3.26 6.33 -2.03
N ARG A 57 4.26 6.38 -2.93
CA ARG A 57 5.46 5.54 -2.86
C ARG A 57 6.31 5.83 -1.61
N ALA A 58 6.49 7.10 -1.27
CA ALA A 58 7.19 7.49 -0.04
C ALA A 58 6.49 6.94 1.21
N ALA A 59 5.16 7.01 1.29
CA ALA A 59 4.40 6.46 2.40
C ALA A 59 4.50 4.92 2.50
N ILE A 60 4.58 4.23 1.36
CA ILE A 60 4.82 2.79 1.31
C ILE A 60 6.21 2.45 1.86
N ASP A 61 7.23 3.22 1.50
CA ASP A 61 8.60 3.01 1.97
C ASP A 61 8.76 3.34 3.47
N GLU A 62 8.16 4.42 3.97
CA GLU A 62 8.07 4.72 5.41
C GLU A 62 7.39 3.58 6.17
N TRP A 63 6.24 3.12 5.67
CA TRP A 63 5.55 1.99 6.26
C TRP A 63 6.39 0.72 6.22
N ARG A 64 7.20 0.46 5.19
CA ARG A 64 8.12 -0.70 5.18
C ARG A 64 9.19 -0.57 6.26
N ARG A 65 9.80 0.61 6.39
CA ARG A 65 10.87 0.87 7.38
C ARG A 65 10.38 0.87 8.83
N GLY A 66 9.08 1.09 9.05
CA GLY A 66 8.49 1.12 10.40
C GLY A 66 8.80 2.39 11.18
N GLU A 67 8.99 3.48 10.43
CA GLU A 67 9.15 4.83 10.94
C GLU A 67 7.80 5.52 11.18
#